data_AF-A0A1F2QG53-F1
#
_entry.id   AF-A0A1F2QG53-F1
#
_cell.length_a   1.000
_cell.length_b   1.000
_cell.length_c   1.000
_cell.angle_alpha   90.00
_cell.angle_beta   90.00
_cell.angle_gamma   90.00
#
_symmetry.space_group_name_H-M   'P 1'
#
loop_
_entity.id
_entity.type
_entity.pdbx_description
1 polymer ?
#
loop_
_entity_poly.entity_id
_entity_poly.type
_entity_poly.pdbx_seq_one_letter_code
_entity_poly.pdbx_strand_id
1 'polypeptide(L)' 'MQVSIEKALLKRIDTDPETKKRGRSAFIRSAVELYLRAKERREVDQAIRRAYSGKRDEMLAEIEDLIEVQQWPET' A
#
# COMPACT_ATOMS: atom_id res chain seq x y z
N MET A 1 -24.43 -0.80 12.57
CA MET A 1 -23.44 -1.89 12.70
C MET A 1 -22.65 -1.65 13.97
N GLN A 2 -22.49 -2.67 14.83
CA GLN A 2 -21.78 -2.58 16.10
C GLN A 2 -20.58 -3.53 16.06
N VAL A 3 -19.41 -3.04 16.46
CA VAL A 3 -18.16 -3.82 16.47
C VAL A 3 -17.62 -3.80 17.90
N SER A 4 -17.29 -4.97 18.43
CA SER A 4 -16.65 -5.11 19.73
C SER A 4 -15.14 -4.88 19.60
N ILE A 5 -14.60 -3.99 20.43
CA ILE A 5 -13.18 -3.65 20.47
C ILE A 5 -12.67 -3.72 21.91
N GLU A 6 -11.41 -4.06 22.09
CA GLU A 6 -10.73 -4.08 23.38
C GLU A 6 -10.81 -2.70 24.07
N LYS A 7 -11.05 -2.69 25.39
CA LYS A 7 -11.38 -1.46 26.14
C LYS A 7 -10.25 -0.42 26.12
N ALA A 8 -9.00 -0.85 26.26
CA ALA A 8 -7.86 0.06 26.23
C ALA A 8 -7.68 0.68 24.84
N LEU A 9 -7.89 -0.09 23.76
CA LEU A 9 -7.90 0.44 22.40
C LEU A 9 -9.02 1.46 22.19
N LEU A 10 -10.24 1.16 22.63
CA LEU A 10 -11.35 2.11 22.55
C LEU A 10 -11.02 3.41 23.30
N LYS A 11 -10.45 3.32 24.50
CA LYS A 11 -10.02 4.49 25.27
C LYS A 11 -8.99 5.33 24.51
N ARG A 12 -8.04 4.70 23.83
CA ARG A 12 -7.04 5.40 23.00
C ARG A 12 -7.69 6.11 21.83
N ILE A 13 -8.62 5.46 21.14
CA ILE A 13 -9.39 6.07 20.03
C ILE A 13 -10.14 7.30 20.55
N ASP A 14 -10.78 7.21 21.71
CA ASP A 14 -11.56 8.31 22.29
C ASP A 14 -10.73 9.52 22.72
N THR A 15 -9.47 9.28 23.09
CA THR A 15 -8.55 10.37 23.44
C THR A 15 -8.03 11.14 22.24
N ASP A 16 -8.12 10.55 21.04
CA ASP A 16 -7.58 11.13 19.80
C ASP A 16 -8.30 12.44 19.42
N PRO A 17 -7.56 13.52 19.08
CA PRO A 17 -8.16 14.80 18.67
C PRO A 17 -9.11 14.67 17.47
N GLU A 18 -8.82 13.79 16.52
CA GLU A 18 -9.69 13.56 15.37
C GLU A 18 -11.01 12.93 15.81
N THR A 19 -10.97 11.94 16.69
CA THR A 19 -12.17 11.34 17.28
C THR A 19 -13.00 12.37 18.04
N LYS A 20 -12.35 13.26 18.82
CA LYS A 20 -13.05 14.34 19.53
C LYS A 20 -13.71 15.35 18.60
N LYS A 21 -13.11 15.61 17.44
CA LYS A 21 -13.60 16.59 16.45
C LYS A 21 -14.66 16.02 15.51
N ARG A 22 -14.51 14.76 15.09
CA ARG A 22 -15.30 14.14 14.00
C ARG A 22 -16.10 12.91 14.42
N GLY A 23 -15.89 12.43 15.65
CA GLY A 23 -16.54 11.24 16.20
C GLY A 23 -15.83 9.93 15.86
N ARG A 24 -16.14 8.88 16.63
CA ARG A 24 -15.54 7.54 16.52
C ARG A 24 -15.74 6.91 15.15
N SER A 25 -16.94 7.03 14.57
CA SER A 25 -17.26 6.41 13.28
C SER A 25 -16.41 6.97 12.15
N ALA A 26 -16.10 8.28 12.19
CA ALA A 26 -15.23 8.91 11.20
C ALA A 26 -13.78 8.43 11.34
N PHE A 27 -13.28 8.37 12.59
CA PHE A 27 -11.96 7.82 12.90
C PHE A 27 -11.82 6.38 12.40
N ILE A 28 -12.77 5.51 12.75
CA ILE A 28 -12.75 4.09 12.37
C ILE A 28 -12.80 3.94 10.85
N ARG A 29 -13.66 4.70 10.17
CA ARG A 29 -13.73 4.68 8.70
C ARG A 29 -12.38 5.03 8.08
N SER A 30 -11.76 6.13 8.51
CA SER A 30 -10.47 6.57 7.99
C SER A 30 -9.38 5.53 8.25
N ALA A 31 -9.33 4.98 9.46
CA ALA A 31 -8.36 3.95 9.82
C ALA A 31 -8.51 2.68 8.97
N VAL A 32 -9.75 2.24 8.72
CA VAL A 32 -10.05 1.08 7.87
C VAL A 32 -9.66 1.35 6.42
N GLU A 33 -10.01 2.51 5.86
CA GLU A 33 -9.64 2.89 4.50
C GLU A 33 -8.11 2.92 4.32
N LEU A 34 -7.39 3.49 5.29
CA LEU A 34 -5.93 3.51 5.29
C LEU A 34 -5.33 2.11 5.33
N TYR A 35 -5.86 1.24 6.19
CA TYR A 35 -5.42 -0.15 6.29
C TYR A 35 -5.65 -0.92 4.98
N LEU A 36 -6.83 -0.77 4.37
CA LEU A 36 -7.17 -1.46 3.13
C LEU A 36 -6.26 -1.02 1.97
N ARG A 37 -5.99 0.29 1.83
CA ARG A 37 -5.04 0.80 0.82
C ARG A 37 -3.63 0.25 1.04
N ALA A 38 -3.16 0.21 2.29
CA ALA A 38 -1.85 -0.34 2.60
C ALA A 38 -1.78 -1.84 2.31
N LYS A 39 -2.85 -2.58 2.59
CA LYS A 39 -2.97 -4.01 2.29
C LYS A 39 -2.93 -4.26 0.79
N GLU A 40 -3.75 -3.54 0.01
CA GLU A 40 -3.79 -3.62 -1.45
C GLU A 40 -2.41 -3.39 -2.06
N ARG A 41 -1.71 -2.33 -1.64
CA ARG A 41 -0.35 -2.05 -2.13
C ARG A 41 0.61 -3.20 -1.87
N ARG A 42 0.56 -3.81 -0.68
CA ARG A 42 1.40 -4.98 -0.35
C ARG A 42 1.08 -6.19 -1.21
N GLU A 43 -0.19 -6.41 -1.53
CA GLU A 43 -0.62 -7.50 -2.39
C GLU A 43 -0.12 -7.30 -3.83
N VAL A 44 -0.21 -6.08 -4.36
CA VAL A 44 0.36 -5.72 -5.67
C VAL A 44 1.88 -5.91 -5.69
N ASP A 45 2.59 -5.38 -4.69
CA ASP A 45 4.06 -5.55 -4.59
C ASP A 45 4.45 -7.03 -4.53
N GLN A 46 3.69 -7.85 -3.80
CA GLN A 46 3.92 -9.30 -3.75
C GLN A 46 3.63 -9.98 -5.09
N ALA A 47 2.57 -9.58 -5.79
CA ALA A 47 2.23 -10.10 -7.11
C ALA A 47 3.33 -9.80 -8.13
N ILE A 48 3.82 -8.56 -8.15
CA ILE A 48 4.95 -8.13 -8.99
C ILE A 48 6.19 -8.96 -8.65
N ARG A 49 6.55 -9.07 -7.36
CA ARG A 49 7.70 -9.88 -6.95
C ARG A 49 7.58 -11.34 -7.38
N ARG A 50 6.40 -11.94 -7.27
CA ARG A 50 6.18 -13.33 -7.71
C ARG A 50 6.26 -13.49 -9.22
N ALA A 51 5.70 -12.54 -9.97
CA ALA A 51 5.72 -12.59 -11.43
C ALA A 51 7.14 -12.51 -12.00
N TYR A 52 7.99 -11.71 -11.35
CA TYR A 52 9.34 -11.41 -11.83
C TYR A 52 10.46 -12.10 -11.04
N SER A 53 10.15 -12.83 -9.96
CA SER A 53 11.17 -13.60 -9.23
C SER A 53 11.74 -14.69 -10.13
N GLY A 54 13.06 -14.66 -10.34
CA GLY A 54 13.77 -15.64 -11.17
C GLY A 54 13.69 -15.39 -12.67
N LYS A 55 13.00 -14.33 -13.13
CA LYS A 55 12.91 -13.96 -14.55
C LYS A 55 13.91 -12.87 -14.98
N ARG A 56 14.87 -12.56 -14.12
CA ARG A 56 15.83 -11.48 -14.35
C ARG A 56 16.60 -11.67 -15.65
N ASP A 57 17.10 -12.88 -15.87
CA ASP A 57 18.00 -13.15 -17.00
C ASP A 57 17.22 -13.24 -18.32
N GLU A 58 16.00 -13.80 -18.31
CA GLU A 58 15.07 -13.77 -19.46
C GLU A 58 14.66 -12.33 -19.82
N MET A 59 14.28 -11.51 -18.82
CA MET A 59 13.93 -10.12 -19.06
C MET A 59 15.11 -9.29 -19.58
N LEU A 60 16.33 -9.56 -19.11
CA LEU A 60 17.53 -8.87 -19.59
C LEU A 60 17.82 -9.24 -21.05
N ALA A 61 17.68 -10.52 -21.41
CA ALA A 61 17.83 -10.95 -22.80
C ALA A 61 16.80 -10.31 -23.74
N GLU A 62 15.56 -10.12 -23.29
CA GLU A 62 14.51 -9.47 -24.11
C GLU A 62 14.79 -8.00 -24.44
N ILE A 63 15.57 -7.30 -23.60
CA ILE A 63 15.85 -5.87 -23.77
C ILE A 63 17.31 -5.58 -24.13
N GLU A 64 18.15 -6.60 -24.29
CA GLU A 64 19.59 -6.47 -24.54
C GLU A 64 19.87 -5.62 -25.78
N ASP A 65 19.20 -5.93 -26.89
CA ASP A 65 19.30 -5.18 -28.16
C ASP A 65 18.73 -3.76 -28.08
N LEU A 66 17.88 -3.46 -27.08
CA LEU A 66 17.27 -2.13 -26.89
C LEU A 66 18.09 -1.24 -25.96
N ILE A 67 18.89 -1.83 -25.07
CA ILE A 67 19.81 -1.11 -24.19
C ILE A 67 20.86 -0.37 -25.01
N GLU A 68 21.38 -0.99 -26.06
CA GLU A 68 22.42 -0.39 -26.90
C GLU A 68 21.94 0.81 -27.73
N VAL A 69 20.63 0.94 -27.94
CA VAL A 69 20.02 1.99 -28.79
C VAL A 69 19.34 3.08 -27.96
N GLN A 70 19.35 2.99 -26.62
CA GLN A 70 18.78 4.05 -25.77
C GLN A 70 19.69 5.28 -25.73
N GLN A 71 19.40 6.26 -26.59
CA GLN A 71 19.84 7.63 -26.41
C GLN A 71 18.66 8.51 -26.02
N TRP A 72 18.74 9.12 -24.83
CA TRP A 72 17.86 10.24 -24.50
C TRP A 72 18.25 11.44 -25.36
N PRO A 73 17.28 12.17 -25.94
CA PRO A 73 17.60 13.34 -26.76
C PRO A 73 18.37 14.36 -25.91
N GLU A 74 19.53 14.79 -26.41
CA GLU A 74 20.22 15.94 -25.84
C GLU A 74 19.35 17.17 -26.06
N THR A 75 19.06 17.88 -24.97
CA THR A 75 18.23 19.10 -24.92
C THR A 75 18.67 20.19 -25.86
#